data_AF-A0A8C4R4C6-F1
#
_entry.id   AF-A0A8C4R4C6-F1
#
_cell.length_a   1.000
_cell.length_b   1.000
_cell.length_c   1.000
_cell.angle_alpha   90.00
_cell.angle_beta   90.00
_cell.angle_gamma   90.00
#
_symmetry.space_group_name_H-M   'P 1'
#
loop_
_entity.id
_entity.type
_entity.pdbx_description
1 polymer ?
#
loop_
_entity_poly.entity_id
_entity_poly.type
_entity_poly.pdbx_seq_one_letter_code
_entity_poly.pdbx_strand_id
1 'polypeptide(L)'
;MCHVDNTARDVEHAKKVGQLVSQVLYKKNWDDMKEHYQMPPDAPEFVRASNNTKNYSQIDYKADFEADKGLCLPYTESPELTRVAKSQKNASDLQYKKGLNNMLMHCTQVDDTPDLRRAKKALEQQSNIQYRQNYDNMIKGKWSQVPCYDVAVAKMNSENISDNNYKKAYQKQKDKLFVDTTKTPLYKVLKKAGQNASDVSGIACYTQ
;
A
#
# COMPACT_ATOMS: atom_id res chain seq x y z
N MET A 1 -61.09 -106.96 37.15
CA MET A 1 -60.58 -105.70 36.56
C MET A 1 -60.76 -105.80 35.06
N CYS A 2 -61.82 -105.21 34.51
CA CYS A 2 -62.10 -105.23 33.07
C CYS A 2 -61.07 -104.31 32.40
N HIS A 3 -60.19 -104.84 31.56
CA HIS A 3 -59.37 -104.00 30.67
C HIS A 3 -60.31 -103.42 29.61
N VAL A 4 -60.54 -102.11 29.66
CA VAL A 4 -61.22 -101.41 28.57
C VAL A 4 -60.17 -101.16 27.51
N ASP A 5 -60.24 -101.93 26.43
CA ASP A 5 -59.33 -101.75 25.31
C ASP A 5 -59.57 -100.38 24.66
N ASN A 6 -58.47 -99.64 24.46
CA ASN A 6 -58.49 -98.28 23.91
C ASN A 6 -59.02 -98.18 22.46
N THR A 7 -59.32 -99.33 21.85
CA THR A 7 -59.84 -99.60 20.51
C THR A 7 -61.35 -99.88 20.49
N ALA A 8 -62.02 -99.89 21.65
CA ALA A 8 -63.47 -100.05 21.71
C ALA A 8 -64.19 -98.89 20.98
N ARG A 9 -65.24 -99.20 20.22
CA ARG A 9 -65.94 -98.27 19.30
C ARG A 9 -66.43 -96.99 19.99
N ASP A 10 -66.92 -97.11 21.22
CA ASP A 10 -67.44 -95.98 22.00
C ASP A 10 -66.31 -95.05 22.47
N VAL A 11 -65.15 -95.62 22.81
CA VAL A 11 -63.95 -94.88 23.19
C VAL A 11 -63.36 -94.16 21.97
N GLU A 12 -63.35 -94.79 20.81
CA GLU A 12 -62.96 -94.13 19.55
C GLU A 12 -63.91 -92.99 19.18
N HIS A 13 -65.22 -93.20 19.35
CA HIS A 13 -66.21 -92.16 19.08
C HIS A 13 -66.02 -90.96 20.00
N ALA A 14 -65.87 -91.18 21.31
CA ALA A 14 -65.60 -90.13 22.27
C ALA A 14 -64.28 -89.38 22.00
N LYS A 15 -63.21 -90.09 21.56
CA LYS A 15 -61.96 -89.46 21.14
C LYS A 15 -62.14 -88.57 19.91
N LYS A 16 -62.85 -89.03 18.88
CA LYS A 16 -63.16 -88.24 17.68
C LYS A 16 -64.01 -87.02 18.01
N VAL A 17 -65.04 -87.19 18.83
CA VAL A 17 -65.88 -86.08 19.31
C VAL A 17 -65.04 -85.09 20.14
N GLY A 18 -64.18 -85.58 21.03
CA GLY A 18 -63.27 -84.75 21.81
C GLY A 18 -62.29 -83.96 20.94
N GLN A 19 -61.80 -84.55 19.84
CA GLN A 19 -60.96 -83.86 18.87
C GLN A 19 -61.74 -82.78 18.10
N LEU A 20 -62.98 -83.07 17.69
CA LEU A 20 -63.86 -82.10 17.01
C LEU A 20 -64.24 -80.91 17.89
N VAL A 21 -64.42 -81.13 19.19
CA VAL A 21 -64.80 -80.08 20.16
C VAL A 21 -63.58 -79.35 20.73
N SER A 22 -62.36 -79.87 20.52
CA SER A 22 -61.13 -79.28 21.04
C SER A 22 -60.81 -77.92 20.40
N GLN A 23 -60.87 -76.86 21.20
CA GLN A 23 -60.48 -75.51 20.77
C GLN A 23 -59.01 -75.41 20.37
N VAL A 24 -58.15 -76.26 20.96
CA VAL A 24 -56.71 -76.30 20.64
C VAL A 24 -56.50 -76.82 19.22
N LEU A 25 -57.17 -77.92 18.86
CA LEU A 25 -57.09 -78.48 17.51
C LEU A 25 -57.74 -77.55 16.47
N TYR A 26 -58.82 -76.85 16.84
CA TYR A 26 -59.47 -75.86 15.99
C TYR A 26 -58.54 -74.70 15.59
N LYS A 27 -57.71 -74.20 16.52
CA LYS A 27 -56.79 -73.08 16.27
C LYS A 27 -55.48 -73.49 15.63
N LYS A 28 -55.06 -74.75 15.76
CA LYS A 28 -53.77 -75.27 15.28
C LYS A 28 -53.50 -74.94 13.81
N ASN A 29 -54.46 -75.21 12.92
CA ASN A 29 -54.28 -74.90 11.49
C ASN A 29 -54.11 -73.39 11.24
N TRP A 30 -54.78 -72.54 12.01
CA TRP A 30 -54.60 -71.10 11.90
C TRP A 30 -53.23 -70.68 12.43
N ASP A 31 -52.82 -71.21 13.59
CA ASP A 31 -51.51 -70.92 14.16
C ASP A 31 -50.34 -71.35 13.27
N ASP A 32 -50.47 -72.46 12.54
CA ASP A 32 -49.46 -72.94 11.58
C ASP A 32 -49.42 -72.08 10.31
N MET A 33 -50.57 -71.53 9.87
CA MET A 33 -50.66 -70.76 8.62
C MET A 33 -50.42 -69.26 8.78
N LYS A 34 -50.61 -68.69 9.98
CA LYS A 34 -50.51 -67.23 10.21
C LYS A 34 -49.14 -66.65 9.95
N GLU A 35 -48.08 -67.42 10.19
CA GLU A 35 -46.70 -66.96 9.96
C GLU A 35 -46.39 -66.76 8.48
N HIS A 36 -47.07 -67.51 7.60
CA HIS A 36 -46.91 -67.44 6.16
C HIS A 36 -47.99 -66.60 5.46
N TYR A 37 -48.94 -66.04 6.22
CA TYR A 37 -49.99 -65.21 5.66
C TYR A 37 -49.44 -63.86 5.24
N GLN A 38 -49.48 -63.58 3.94
CA GLN A 38 -49.22 -62.25 3.39
C GLN A 38 -50.54 -61.59 3.04
N MET A 39 -50.76 -60.39 3.56
CA MET A 39 -51.92 -59.60 3.19
C MET A 39 -51.81 -59.23 1.70
N PRO A 40 -52.90 -59.33 0.92
CA PRO A 40 -52.90 -58.92 -0.47
C PRO A 40 -52.47 -57.45 -0.62
N PRO A 41 -51.68 -57.10 -1.65
CA PRO A 41 -51.25 -55.71 -1.86
C PRO A 41 -52.42 -54.75 -2.09
N ASP A 42 -53.55 -55.25 -2.60
CA ASP A 42 -54.77 -54.47 -2.84
C ASP A 42 -55.66 -54.38 -1.60
N ALA A 43 -55.22 -54.90 -0.44
CA ALA A 43 -55.97 -54.78 0.79
C ALA A 43 -56.21 -53.30 1.12
N PRO A 44 -57.45 -52.91 1.47
CA PRO A 44 -57.81 -51.51 1.61
C PRO A 44 -57.01 -50.81 2.73
N GLU A 45 -56.50 -51.57 3.70
CA GLU A 45 -55.59 -51.04 4.72
C GLU A 45 -54.23 -50.63 4.15
N PHE A 46 -53.65 -51.45 3.29
CA PHE A 46 -52.38 -51.15 2.63
C PHE A 46 -52.52 -49.95 1.67
N VAL A 47 -53.60 -49.91 0.90
CA VAL A 47 -53.92 -48.78 0.02
C VAL A 47 -54.10 -47.49 0.82
N ARG A 48 -54.85 -47.53 1.94
CA ARG A 48 -55.02 -46.37 2.83
C ARG A 48 -53.69 -45.93 3.42
N ALA A 49 -52.87 -46.86 3.90
CA ALA A 49 -51.55 -46.55 4.46
C ALA A 49 -50.65 -45.90 3.41
N SER A 50 -50.58 -46.45 2.19
CA SER A 50 -49.82 -45.91 1.07
C SER A 50 -50.27 -44.49 0.71
N ASN A 51 -51.58 -44.27 0.58
CA ASN A 51 -52.13 -42.95 0.27
C ASN A 51 -51.87 -41.95 1.39
N ASN A 52 -51.96 -42.37 2.66
CA ASN A 52 -51.67 -41.50 3.79
C ASN A 52 -50.19 -41.13 3.85
N THR A 53 -49.27 -42.07 3.55
CA THR A 53 -47.84 -41.76 3.40
C THR A 53 -47.58 -40.76 2.29
N LYS A 54 -48.22 -40.90 1.12
CA LYS A 54 -48.11 -39.93 0.02
C LYS A 54 -48.61 -38.54 0.45
N ASN A 55 -49.79 -38.49 1.06
CA ASN A 55 -50.41 -37.24 1.53
C ASN A 55 -49.60 -36.56 2.66
N TYR A 56 -48.95 -37.35 3.53
CA TYR A 56 -48.10 -36.84 4.59
C TYR A 56 -46.72 -36.39 4.08
N SER A 57 -46.25 -36.99 2.97
CA SER A 57 -44.95 -36.64 2.40
C SER A 57 -44.96 -35.21 1.88
N GLN A 58 -44.00 -34.39 2.31
CA GLN A 58 -43.82 -33.03 1.79
C GLN A 58 -43.07 -33.02 0.45
N ILE A 59 -42.76 -34.20 -0.12
CA ILE A 59 -41.96 -34.34 -1.33
C ILE A 59 -42.72 -33.75 -2.51
N ASP A 60 -43.94 -34.21 -2.75
CA ASP A 60 -44.77 -33.72 -3.86
C ASP A 60 -45.13 -32.25 -3.67
N TYR A 61 -45.41 -31.82 -2.44
CA TYR A 61 -45.71 -30.42 -2.12
C TYR A 61 -44.54 -29.47 -2.41
N LYS A 62 -43.30 -29.92 -2.21
CA LYS A 62 -42.09 -29.10 -2.45
C LYS A 62 -41.48 -29.32 -3.84
N ALA A 63 -41.95 -30.30 -4.60
CA ALA A 63 -41.38 -30.64 -5.90
C ALA A 63 -41.41 -29.44 -6.86
N ASP A 64 -42.56 -28.79 -6.97
CA ASP A 64 -42.74 -27.62 -7.84
C ASP A 64 -41.89 -26.43 -7.35
N PHE A 65 -41.85 -26.19 -6.04
CA PHE A 65 -41.05 -25.11 -5.47
C PHE A 65 -39.54 -25.30 -5.71
N GLU A 66 -39.02 -26.52 -5.52
CA GLU A 66 -37.60 -26.82 -5.77
C GLU A 66 -37.27 -26.80 -7.27
N ALA A 67 -38.22 -27.18 -8.14
CA ALA A 67 -38.08 -27.02 -9.58
C ALA A 67 -37.98 -25.53 -9.96
N ASP A 68 -38.85 -24.69 -9.41
CA ASP A 68 -38.94 -23.26 -9.71
C ASP A 68 -37.80 -22.43 -9.12
N LYS A 69 -37.21 -22.88 -8.02
CA LYS A 69 -36.07 -22.23 -7.34
C LYS A 69 -34.87 -22.00 -8.26
N GLY A 70 -34.70 -22.83 -9.29
CA GLY A 70 -33.64 -22.70 -10.29
C GLY A 70 -33.96 -21.77 -11.46
N LEU A 71 -35.23 -21.40 -11.68
CA LEU A 71 -35.63 -20.53 -12.80
C LEU A 71 -35.37 -19.04 -12.53
N CYS A 72 -35.20 -18.66 -11.27
CA CYS A 72 -34.84 -17.30 -10.88
C CYS A 72 -33.35 -17.06 -11.11
N LEU A 73 -33.00 -16.39 -12.21
CA LEU A 73 -31.66 -15.83 -12.38
C LEU A 73 -31.35 -14.90 -11.20
N PRO A 74 -30.13 -14.93 -10.63
CA PRO A 74 -29.73 -13.94 -9.64
C PRO A 74 -29.91 -12.54 -10.24
N TYR A 75 -30.39 -11.59 -9.44
CA TYR A 75 -30.74 -10.24 -9.89
C TYR A 75 -29.64 -9.58 -10.73
N THR A 76 -28.37 -9.85 -10.43
CA THR A 76 -27.18 -9.34 -11.14
C THR A 76 -27.09 -9.76 -12.61
N GLU A 77 -27.64 -10.94 -12.95
CA GLU A 77 -27.66 -11.50 -14.30
C GLU A 77 -29.02 -11.29 -15.00
N SER A 78 -29.81 -10.33 -14.52
CA SER A 78 -31.08 -9.97 -15.16
C SER A 78 -30.82 -9.46 -16.59
N PRO A 79 -31.57 -9.95 -17.60
CA PRO A 79 -31.45 -9.48 -18.99
C PRO A 79 -31.53 -7.95 -19.15
N GLU A 80 -32.34 -7.31 -18.30
CA GLU A 80 -32.50 -5.86 -18.27
C GLU A 80 -31.22 -5.16 -17.79
N LEU A 81 -30.55 -5.67 -16.75
CA LEU A 81 -29.27 -5.11 -16.30
C LEU A 81 -28.19 -5.28 -17.36
N THR A 82 -28.12 -6.43 -18.02
CA THR A 82 -27.19 -6.63 -19.14
C THR A 82 -27.46 -5.66 -20.29
N ARG A 83 -28.74 -5.43 -20.62
CA ARG A 83 -29.14 -4.48 -21.66
C ARG A 83 -28.72 -3.05 -21.29
N VAL A 84 -29.00 -2.62 -20.07
CA VAL A 84 -28.64 -1.28 -19.57
C VAL A 84 -27.11 -1.10 -19.55
N ALA A 85 -26.37 -2.08 -19.02
CA ALA A 85 -24.91 -2.03 -18.98
C ALA A 85 -24.30 -1.94 -20.38
N LYS A 86 -24.82 -2.72 -21.34
CA LYS A 86 -24.38 -2.67 -22.74
C LYS A 86 -24.70 -1.32 -23.38
N SER A 87 -25.90 -0.78 -23.13
CA SER A 87 -26.30 0.55 -23.61
C SER A 87 -25.40 1.65 -23.04
N GLN A 88 -25.11 1.60 -21.74
CA GLN A 88 -24.22 2.57 -21.07
C GLN A 88 -22.79 2.49 -21.63
N LYS A 89 -22.27 1.29 -21.86
CA LYS A 89 -20.95 1.10 -22.47
C LYS A 89 -20.89 1.68 -23.89
N ASN A 90 -21.96 1.51 -24.67
CA ASN A 90 -22.04 2.03 -26.03
C ASN A 90 -22.21 3.56 -26.07
N ALA A 91 -22.98 4.13 -25.14
CA ALA A 91 -23.16 5.57 -25.00
C ALA A 91 -21.97 6.27 -24.32
N SER A 92 -21.01 5.51 -23.78
CA SER A 92 -19.84 6.07 -23.12
C SER A 92 -18.93 6.78 -24.11
N ASP A 93 -18.72 8.08 -23.87
CA ASP A 93 -17.78 8.93 -24.60
C ASP A 93 -16.36 8.34 -24.68
N LEU A 94 -15.94 7.65 -23.61
CA LEU A 94 -14.63 7.01 -23.55
C LEU A 94 -14.53 5.87 -24.58
N GLN A 95 -15.58 5.07 -24.73
CA GLN A 95 -15.61 3.99 -25.71
C GLN A 95 -15.70 4.55 -27.14
N TYR A 96 -16.50 5.61 -27.35
CA TYR A 96 -16.63 6.30 -28.64
C TYR A 96 -15.29 6.91 -29.10
N LYS A 97 -14.58 7.61 -28.21
CA LYS A 97 -13.32 8.30 -28.52
C LYS A 97 -12.10 7.38 -28.48
N LYS A 98 -12.23 6.12 -28.03
CA LYS A 98 -11.11 5.19 -27.89
C LYS A 98 -10.32 5.00 -29.19
N GLY A 99 -11.01 4.84 -30.32
CA GLY A 99 -10.36 4.68 -31.63
C GLY A 99 -9.57 5.92 -32.06
N LEU A 100 -10.18 7.11 -31.91
CA LEU A 100 -9.53 8.39 -32.20
C LEU A 100 -8.31 8.62 -31.31
N ASN A 101 -8.44 8.36 -30.00
CA ASN A 101 -7.34 8.51 -29.05
C ASN A 101 -6.19 7.55 -29.38
N ASN A 102 -6.49 6.29 -29.70
CA ASN A 102 -5.47 5.34 -30.14
C ASN A 102 -4.75 5.81 -31.41
N MET A 103 -5.50 6.34 -32.39
CA MET A 103 -4.90 6.91 -33.60
C MET A 103 -4.01 8.11 -33.26
N LEU A 104 -4.47 9.03 -32.40
CA LEU A 104 -3.72 10.20 -31.99
C LEU A 104 -2.44 9.82 -31.23
N MET A 105 -2.45 8.76 -30.42
CA MET A 105 -1.26 8.22 -29.75
C MET A 105 -0.21 7.70 -30.74
N HIS A 106 -0.64 7.23 -31.92
CA HIS A 106 0.26 6.73 -32.96
C HIS A 106 0.64 7.78 -34.00
N CYS A 107 -0.03 8.93 -34.03
CA CYS A 107 0.38 10.07 -34.85
C CYS A 107 1.51 10.83 -34.15
N THR A 108 2.72 10.74 -34.71
CA THR A 108 3.82 11.62 -34.32
C THR A 108 3.51 13.05 -34.77
N GLN A 109 3.39 13.98 -33.82
CA GLN A 109 3.33 15.40 -34.16
C GLN A 109 4.66 15.78 -34.81
N VAL A 110 4.61 16.36 -36.02
CA VAL A 110 5.80 16.83 -36.71
C VAL A 110 6.27 18.12 -36.02
N ASP A 111 7.35 17.99 -35.24
CA ASP A 111 7.92 19.06 -34.41
C ASP A 111 8.33 20.32 -35.19
N ASP A 112 8.51 20.21 -36.52
CA ASP A 112 9.02 21.26 -37.39
C ASP A 112 7.97 21.86 -38.32
N THR A 113 6.69 21.78 -37.99
CA THR A 113 5.67 22.54 -38.73
C THR A 113 5.99 24.05 -38.67
N PRO A 114 5.92 24.77 -39.81
CA PRO A 114 6.29 26.19 -39.86
C PRO A 114 5.56 27.07 -38.85
N ASP A 115 4.30 26.74 -38.54
CA ASP A 115 3.48 27.46 -37.56
C ASP A 115 3.93 27.20 -36.13
N LEU A 116 4.25 25.94 -35.76
CA LEU A 116 4.80 25.64 -34.44
C LEU A 116 6.15 26.32 -34.24
N ARG A 117 7.00 26.34 -35.27
CA ARG A 117 8.28 27.08 -35.26
C ARG A 117 8.07 28.57 -35.08
N ARG A 118 7.08 29.16 -35.76
CA ARG A 118 6.70 30.58 -35.60
C ARG A 118 6.22 30.86 -34.18
N ALA A 119 5.35 30.00 -33.64
CA ALA A 119 4.81 30.12 -32.30
C ALA A 119 5.91 30.01 -31.23
N LYS A 120 6.81 29.03 -31.33
CA LYS A 120 7.98 28.88 -30.44
C LYS A 120 8.83 30.15 -30.42
N LYS A 121 9.18 30.69 -31.59
CA LYS A 121 9.96 31.94 -31.70
C LYS A 121 9.23 33.14 -31.09
N ALA A 122 7.92 33.26 -31.31
CA ALA A 122 7.14 34.34 -30.72
C ALA A 122 7.11 34.26 -29.19
N LEU A 123 6.97 33.05 -28.63
CA LEU A 123 7.03 32.80 -27.18
C LEU A 123 8.41 33.11 -26.59
N GLU A 124 9.49 32.71 -27.28
CA GLU A 124 10.86 33.03 -26.88
C GLU A 124 11.07 34.55 -26.84
N GLN A 125 10.60 35.28 -27.85
CA GLN A 125 10.68 36.74 -27.92
C GLN A 125 9.85 37.42 -26.82
N GLN A 126 8.68 36.88 -26.49
CA GLN A 126 7.82 37.43 -25.44
C GLN A 126 8.36 37.13 -24.03
N SER A 127 9.16 36.07 -23.87
CA SER A 127 9.67 35.66 -22.58
C SER A 127 10.65 36.69 -22.01
N ASN A 128 10.23 37.35 -20.92
CA ASN A 128 11.07 38.31 -20.19
C ASN A 128 12.37 37.65 -19.66
N ILE A 129 12.32 36.35 -19.35
CA ILE A 129 13.51 35.60 -18.91
C ILE A 129 14.54 35.54 -20.03
N GLN A 130 14.12 35.10 -21.23
CA GLN A 130 15.00 35.03 -22.40
C GLN A 130 15.48 36.42 -22.83
N TYR A 131 14.59 37.42 -22.79
CA TYR A 131 14.93 38.81 -23.08
C TYR A 131 16.03 39.36 -22.16
N ARG A 132 15.99 39.05 -20.86
CA ARG A 132 16.97 39.55 -19.88
C ARG A 132 18.23 38.70 -19.78
N GLN A 133 18.23 37.45 -20.24
CA GLN A 133 19.38 36.55 -20.11
C GLN A 133 20.69 37.17 -20.62
N ASN A 134 20.69 37.78 -21.80
CA ASN A 134 21.92 38.38 -22.34
C ASN A 134 22.39 39.57 -21.48
N TYR A 135 21.47 40.40 -21.00
CA TYR A 135 21.79 41.48 -20.07
C TYR A 135 22.37 40.94 -18.75
N ASP A 136 21.71 39.95 -18.13
CA ASP A 136 22.15 39.37 -16.87
C ASP A 136 23.51 38.68 -17.00
N ASN A 137 23.78 38.00 -18.11
CA ASN A 137 25.03 37.24 -18.32
C ASN A 137 26.21 38.12 -18.76
N MET A 138 25.97 39.05 -19.70
CA MET A 138 27.05 39.76 -20.38
C MET A 138 27.24 41.20 -19.88
N ILE A 139 26.16 41.84 -19.43
CA ILE A 139 26.11 43.30 -19.25
C ILE A 139 26.01 43.70 -17.78
N LYS A 140 25.29 42.92 -16.96
CA LYS A 140 25.05 43.20 -15.55
C LYS A 140 26.36 43.22 -14.77
N GLY A 141 26.67 44.41 -14.22
CA GLY A 141 27.90 44.65 -13.46
C GLY A 141 29.17 44.73 -14.30
N LYS A 142 29.10 44.67 -15.64
CA LYS A 142 30.27 44.77 -16.54
C LYS A 142 30.44 46.15 -17.21
N TRP A 143 29.56 47.11 -16.92
CA TRP A 143 29.74 48.48 -17.41
C TRP A 143 30.97 49.16 -16.78
N SER A 144 31.81 49.65 -17.68
CA SER A 144 33.11 50.35 -17.55
C SER A 144 34.00 49.93 -16.37
N GLN A 145 34.94 49.02 -16.67
CA GLN A 145 36.12 48.78 -15.82
C GLN A 145 36.96 50.05 -15.59
N VAL A 146 36.77 51.08 -16.42
CA VAL A 146 37.36 52.41 -16.24
C VAL A 146 36.33 53.29 -15.54
N PRO A 147 36.56 53.74 -14.29
CA PRO A 147 35.69 54.73 -13.67
C PRO A 147 35.63 55.98 -14.55
N CYS A 148 34.48 56.66 -14.61
CA CYS A 148 34.40 57.96 -15.28
C CYS A 148 35.45 58.91 -14.67
N TYR A 149 35.92 59.87 -15.47
CA TYR A 149 37.01 60.77 -15.11
C TYR A 149 36.86 61.34 -13.69
N ASP A 150 35.68 61.84 -13.35
CA ASP A 150 35.42 62.44 -12.03
C ASP A 150 35.56 61.44 -10.87
N VAL A 151 35.11 60.20 -11.05
CA VAL A 151 35.24 59.14 -10.04
C VAL A 151 36.69 58.69 -9.93
N ALA A 152 37.42 58.63 -11.04
CA ALA A 152 38.85 58.32 -11.04
C ALA A 152 39.64 59.38 -10.28
N VAL A 153 39.39 60.67 -10.57
CA VAL A 153 40.03 61.80 -9.90
C VAL A 153 39.65 61.84 -8.41
N ALA A 154 38.37 61.66 -8.07
CA ALA A 154 37.93 61.64 -6.68
C ALA A 154 38.60 60.50 -5.88
N LYS A 155 38.76 59.32 -6.49
CA LYS A 155 39.47 58.19 -5.86
C LYS A 155 40.95 58.49 -5.67
N MET A 156 41.64 58.99 -6.69
CA MET A 156 43.05 59.39 -6.58
C MET A 156 43.25 60.48 -5.51
N ASN A 157 42.38 61.49 -5.47
CA ASN A 157 42.43 62.53 -4.46
C ASN A 157 42.17 61.99 -3.05
N SER A 158 41.20 61.07 -2.90
CA SER A 158 40.92 60.39 -1.64
C SER A 158 42.12 59.57 -1.16
N GLU A 159 42.78 58.84 -2.06
CA GLU A 159 44.00 58.08 -1.75
C GLU A 159 45.16 58.99 -1.33
N ASN A 160 45.33 60.12 -2.01
CA ASN A 160 46.38 61.12 -1.73
C ASN A 160 46.18 61.85 -0.40
N ILE A 161 44.93 62.16 -0.02
CA ILE A 161 44.60 62.89 1.23
C ILE A 161 44.46 61.92 2.42
N SER A 162 44.39 60.61 2.19
CA SER A 162 44.16 59.63 3.25
C SER A 162 45.29 59.58 4.29
N ASP A 163 44.97 59.99 5.52
CA ASP A 163 45.85 59.86 6.69
C ASP A 163 46.34 58.43 6.93
N ASN A 164 45.47 57.44 6.64
CA ASN A 164 45.80 56.03 6.77
C ASN A 164 46.91 55.63 5.78
N ASN A 165 46.84 56.11 4.54
CA ASN A 165 47.89 55.89 3.54
C ASN A 165 49.18 56.61 3.93
N TYR A 166 49.10 57.86 4.40
CA TYR A 166 50.26 58.65 4.84
C TYR A 166 51.04 57.95 5.97
N LYS A 167 50.34 57.42 6.98
CA LYS A 167 50.97 56.75 8.13
C LYS A 167 51.37 55.29 7.86
N LYS A 168 51.00 54.71 6.72
CA LYS A 168 51.19 53.28 6.40
C LYS A 168 52.65 52.85 6.41
N ALA A 169 53.53 53.64 5.79
CA ALA A 169 54.97 53.34 5.75
C ALA A 169 55.60 53.44 7.15
N TYR A 170 55.26 54.48 7.90
CA TYR A 170 55.70 54.67 9.28
C TYR A 170 55.25 53.52 10.19
N GLN A 171 53.98 53.13 10.12
CA GLN A 171 53.43 52.00 10.89
C GLN A 171 54.13 50.68 10.55
N LYS A 172 54.55 50.47 9.30
CA LYS A 172 55.30 49.26 8.89
C LYS A 172 56.75 49.25 9.41
N GLN A 173 57.33 50.42 9.68
CA GLN A 173 58.72 50.56 10.11
C GLN A 173 58.89 50.74 11.61
N LYS A 174 57.87 51.26 12.32
CA LYS A 174 57.95 51.54 13.76
C LYS A 174 58.35 50.30 14.58
N ASP A 175 57.89 49.11 14.18
CA ASP A 175 58.16 47.86 14.89
C ASP A 175 59.53 47.25 14.53
N LYS A 176 60.23 47.80 13.52
CA LYS A 176 61.54 47.31 13.06
C LYS A 176 62.72 48.00 13.74
N LEU A 177 62.49 49.11 14.44
CA LEU A 177 63.51 49.87 15.16
C LEU A 177 63.57 49.40 16.63
N PHE A 178 63.99 48.15 16.85
CA PHE A 178 64.37 47.70 18.19
C PHE A 178 65.75 48.26 18.51
N VAL A 179 65.82 49.35 19.27
CA VAL A 179 67.09 49.86 19.80
C VAL A 179 67.48 48.95 20.96
N ASP A 180 68.39 48.02 20.72
CA ASP A 180 68.91 47.12 21.75
C ASP A 180 69.75 47.91 22.77
N THR A 181 69.09 48.38 23.83
CA THR A 181 69.71 49.19 24.89
C THR A 181 70.85 48.46 25.59
N THR A 182 70.90 47.13 25.50
CA THR A 182 71.95 46.30 26.10
C THR A 182 73.30 46.40 25.36
N LYS A 183 73.32 46.89 24.12
CA LYS A 183 74.56 47.05 23.34
C LYS A 183 75.27 48.40 23.57
N THR A 184 74.61 49.34 24.25
CA THR A 184 75.14 50.69 24.50
C THR A 184 76.44 50.63 25.32
N PRO A 185 77.50 51.41 24.98
CA PRO A 185 78.76 51.41 25.74
C PRO A 185 78.57 51.69 27.23
N LEU A 186 77.68 52.65 27.55
CA LEU A 186 77.32 52.99 28.93
C LEU A 186 76.73 51.80 29.69
N TYR A 187 75.80 51.08 29.06
CA TYR A 187 75.18 49.89 29.66
C TYR A 187 76.22 48.80 29.93
N LYS A 188 77.15 48.57 29.00
CA LYS A 188 78.26 47.61 29.19
C LYS A 188 79.16 48.01 30.36
N VAL A 189 79.50 49.30 30.48
CA VAL A 189 80.32 49.83 31.59
C VAL A 189 79.59 49.64 32.93
N LEU A 190 78.31 50.04 33.01
CA LEU A 190 77.51 49.91 34.23
C LEU A 190 77.32 48.43 34.64
N LYS A 191 77.05 47.54 33.68
CA LYS A 191 76.91 46.10 33.95
C LYS A 191 78.22 45.50 34.47
N LYS A 192 79.37 45.85 33.86
CA LYS A 192 80.69 45.40 34.32
C LYS A 192 81.03 45.98 35.70
N ALA A 193 80.72 47.25 35.95
CA ALA A 193 80.91 47.87 37.26
C ALA A 193 80.05 47.18 38.34
N GLY A 194 78.80 46.83 38.03
CA GLY A 194 77.93 46.07 38.93
C GLY A 194 78.45 44.65 39.21
N GLN A 195 78.92 43.95 38.18
CA GLN A 195 79.57 42.64 38.35
C GLN A 195 80.82 42.74 39.23
N ASN A 196 81.71 43.69 38.93
CA ASN A 196 82.92 43.93 39.73
C ASN A 196 82.58 44.29 41.18
N ALA A 197 81.55 45.10 41.42
CA ALA A 197 81.10 45.46 42.77
C ALA A 197 80.55 44.24 43.53
N SER A 198 79.77 43.39 42.86
CA SER A 198 79.31 42.12 43.42
C SER A 198 80.48 41.18 43.75
N ASP A 199 81.48 41.08 42.88
CA ASP A 199 82.66 40.23 43.10
C ASP A 199 83.49 40.73 44.30
N VAL A 200 83.68 42.04 44.46
CA VAL A 200 84.38 42.63 45.62
C VAL A 200 83.59 42.43 46.91
N SER A 201 82.26 42.62 46.88
CA SER A 201 81.41 42.38 48.04
C SER A 201 81.37 40.89 48.42
N GLY A 202 81.48 39.98 47.45
CA GLY A 202 81.52 38.54 47.69
C GLY A 202 82.83 38.08 48.34
N ILE A 203 83.96 38.73 48.04
CA ILE A 203 85.27 38.38 48.62
C ILE A 203 85.41 38.88 50.07
N ALA A 204 84.85 40.05 50.40
CA ALA A 204 84.99 40.65 51.74
C ALA A 204 84.25 39.89 52.86
N CYS A 205 83.26 39.05 52.53
CA CYS A 205 82.51 38.30 53.54
C CYS A 205 83.18 36.99 54.01
N TYR A 206 84.36 36.62 53.50
CA TYR A 206 85.06 35.38 53.88
C TYR A 206 86.32 35.56 54.75
N THR A 207 86.62 36.79 55.22
CA THR A 207 87.77 37.02 56.11
C THR A 207 87.43 37.97 57.27
N GLN A 208 86.67 37.47 58.24
CA GLN A 208 86.84 37.71 59.68
C GLN A 208 86.07 36.67 60.50
#